data_AF-A0A5C6FJT4-F1
#
_entry.id   AF-A0A5C6FJT4-F1
#
_cell.length_a   1.000
_cell.length_b   1.000
_cell.length_c   1.000
_cell.angle_alpha   90.00
_cell.angle_beta   90.00
_cell.angle_gamma   90.00
#
_symmetry.space_group_name_H-M   'P 1'
#
loop_
_entity.id
_entity.type
_entity.pdbx_description
1 polymer ?
#
loop_
_entity_poly.entity_id
_entity_poly.type
_entity_poly.pdbx_seq_one_letter_code
_entity_poly.pdbx_strand_id
1 'polypeptide(L)'
;MADLTFDGAVEHSNLPTARGLSLDVAFIRVPTADTPPPFDGDPPGDAVTDCHTVYKHVDLDADSIDIPDLIPFSIAREPGIYYLQLRAMLYRFHNGKHFAQAEQFFFTQRPLEISPELPSVTLPMEWPDIPLEDLGVYGTVKPKRKLPWPLTWFLR
;
A
#
# COMPACT_ATOMS: atom_id res chain seq x y z
N MET A 1 3.96 -17.75 21.22
CA MET A 1 3.34 -16.76 22.15
C MET A 1 1.92 -16.51 21.63
N ALA A 2 1.00 -15.98 22.44
CA ALA A 2 -0.31 -15.63 21.91
C ALA A 2 -0.20 -14.34 21.08
N ASP A 3 -0.87 -14.30 19.94
CA ASP A 3 -0.98 -13.07 19.15
C ASP A 3 -1.81 -12.03 19.90
N LEU A 4 -1.40 -10.77 19.80
CA LEU A 4 -2.14 -9.60 20.25
C LEU A 4 -2.88 -8.98 19.06
N THR A 5 -3.92 -8.22 19.36
CA THR A 5 -4.57 -7.38 18.34
C THR A 5 -3.86 -6.04 18.29
N PHE A 6 -3.29 -5.71 17.13
CA PHE A 6 -2.76 -4.40 16.81
C PHE A 6 -3.81 -3.60 16.03
N ASP A 7 -4.47 -2.69 16.75
CA ASP A 7 -5.48 -1.80 16.20
C ASP A 7 -4.88 -0.44 15.81
N GLY A 8 -5.41 0.13 14.74
CA GLY A 8 -4.99 1.45 14.28
C GLY A 8 -5.84 1.97 13.14
N ALA A 9 -5.38 3.06 12.54
CA ALA A 9 -5.97 3.61 11.34
C ALA A 9 -4.89 4.21 10.43
N VAL A 10 -5.20 4.26 9.13
CA VAL A 10 -4.46 5.08 8.17
C VAL A 10 -5.25 6.35 7.92
N GLU A 11 -4.62 7.50 8.09
CA GLU A 11 -5.17 8.81 7.73
C GLU A 11 -4.44 9.30 6.49
N HIS A 12 -5.16 9.70 5.45
CA HIS A 12 -4.53 10.14 4.20
C HIS A 12 -4.73 11.63 3.94
N SER A 13 -3.75 12.23 3.27
CA SER A 13 -3.82 13.61 2.80
C SER A 13 -3.28 13.73 1.38
N ASN A 14 -3.76 14.75 0.67
CA ASN A 14 -3.36 15.07 -0.71
C ASN A 14 -3.57 13.92 -1.72
N LEU A 15 -4.45 12.96 -1.42
CA LEU A 15 -4.67 11.80 -2.28
C LEU A 15 -5.34 12.23 -3.60
N PRO A 16 -4.71 12.01 -4.77
CA PRO A 16 -5.30 12.36 -6.05
C PRO A 16 -6.57 11.56 -6.35
N THR A 17 -7.42 12.08 -7.23
CA THR A 17 -8.56 11.32 -7.76
C THR A 17 -8.08 9.99 -8.34
N ALA A 18 -8.71 8.91 -7.89
CA ALA A 18 -8.31 7.56 -8.19
C ALA A 18 -9.51 6.65 -8.44
N ARG A 19 -9.23 5.59 -9.18
CA ARG A 19 -10.13 4.47 -9.49
C ARG A 19 -9.93 3.28 -8.54
N GLY A 20 -8.91 3.37 -7.69
CA GLY A 20 -8.64 2.33 -6.73
C GLY A 20 -7.53 2.71 -5.76
N LEU A 21 -7.58 2.13 -4.58
CA LEU A 21 -6.53 2.17 -3.59
C LEU A 21 -6.38 0.78 -2.96
N SER A 22 -5.13 0.32 -2.85
CA SER A 22 -4.74 -0.83 -2.03
C SER A 22 -3.74 -0.34 -0.99
N LEU A 23 -3.94 -0.71 0.27
CA LEU A 23 -3.05 -0.39 1.38
C LEU A 23 -2.66 -1.67 2.10
N ASP A 24 -1.36 -1.85 2.29
CA ASP A 24 -0.78 -2.92 3.08
C ASP A 24 0.07 -2.34 4.21
N VAL A 25 -0.11 -2.85 5.44
CA VAL A 25 0.78 -2.56 6.57
C VAL A 25 1.78 -3.69 6.69
N ALA A 26 3.07 -3.32 6.65
CA ALA A 26 4.19 -4.24 6.70
C ALA A 26 4.98 -4.05 8.01
N PHE A 27 5.47 -5.17 8.55
CA PHE A 27 6.14 -5.22 9.85
C PHE A 27 7.57 -5.71 9.68
N ILE A 28 8.53 -5.00 10.28
CA ILE A 28 9.93 -5.41 10.31
C ILE A 28 10.36 -5.55 11.75
N ARG A 29 10.47 -6.80 12.22
CA ARG A 29 10.86 -7.10 13.60
C ARG A 29 12.32 -6.75 13.84
N VAL A 30 12.59 -6.10 14.97
CA VAL A 30 13.95 -5.75 15.43
C VAL A 30 14.16 -6.20 16.88
N PRO A 31 15.41 -6.43 17.31
CA PRO A 31 15.67 -6.97 18.64
C PRO A 31 15.45 -5.95 19.76
N THR A 32 15.63 -4.65 19.51
CA THR A 32 15.55 -3.59 20.53
C THR A 32 15.00 -2.28 19.96
N ALA A 33 14.50 -1.41 20.84
CA ALA A 33 14.00 -0.08 20.48
C ALA A 33 15.10 0.89 19.97
N ASP A 34 16.36 0.57 20.25
CA ASP A 34 17.53 1.34 19.79
C ASP A 34 18.13 0.80 18.49
N THR A 35 17.54 -0.26 17.92
CA THR A 35 17.98 -0.76 16.61
C THR A 35 17.73 0.31 15.57
N PRO A 36 18.74 0.72 14.76
CA PRO A 36 18.55 1.73 13.73
C PRO A 36 17.57 1.25 12.64
N PRO A 37 16.95 2.18 11.88
CA PRO A 37 16.08 1.81 10.77
C PRO A 37 16.81 0.89 9.78
N PRO A 38 16.24 -0.28 9.44
CA PRO A 38 16.80 -1.12 8.41
C PRO A 38 16.79 -0.37 7.07
N PHE A 39 17.81 -0.60 6.24
CA PHE A 39 17.95 0.05 4.93
C PHE A 39 17.92 1.59 4.97
N ASP A 40 18.44 2.18 6.05
CA ASP A 40 18.44 3.63 6.26
C ASP A 40 17.02 4.26 6.22
N GLY A 41 15.98 3.45 6.49
CA GLY A 41 14.57 3.88 6.44
C GLY A 41 13.92 3.76 5.06
N ASP A 42 14.61 3.19 4.07
CA ASP A 42 14.09 2.98 2.72
C ASP A 42 14.24 1.50 2.29
N PRO A 43 13.48 0.59 2.91
CA PRO A 43 13.53 -0.83 2.55
C PRO A 43 13.04 -1.04 1.12
N PRO A 44 13.73 -1.86 0.30
CA PRO A 44 13.24 -2.18 -1.03
C PRO A 44 11.91 -2.96 -0.94
N GLY A 45 11.10 -2.89 -1.99
CA GLY A 45 9.74 -3.46 -1.99
C GLY A 45 9.69 -4.96 -1.66
N ASP A 46 10.74 -5.71 -1.96
CA ASP A 46 10.86 -7.15 -1.67
C ASP A 46 11.54 -7.48 -0.33
N ALA A 47 12.05 -6.48 0.42
CA ALA A 47 12.69 -6.72 1.72
C ALA A 47 11.72 -7.12 2.83
N VAL A 48 10.45 -6.74 2.72
CA VAL A 48 9.42 -7.03 3.73
C VAL A 48 8.38 -7.96 3.13
N THR A 49 8.30 -9.16 3.68
CA THR A 49 7.31 -10.19 3.29
C THR A 49 6.14 -10.28 4.26
N ASP A 50 6.32 -9.76 5.48
CA ASP A 50 5.28 -9.70 6.51
C ASP A 50 4.39 -8.48 6.26
N CYS A 51 3.40 -8.64 5.39
CA CYS A 51 2.49 -7.58 4.95
C CYS A 51 1.03 -8.00 5.11
N HIS A 52 0.20 -7.07 5.55
CA HIS A 52 -1.23 -7.28 5.77
C HIS A 52 -2.03 -6.23 5.03
N THR A 53 -2.88 -6.67 4.11
CA THR A 53 -3.82 -5.78 3.42
C THR A 53 -4.87 -5.27 4.41
N VAL A 54 -4.90 -3.96 4.59
CA VAL A 54 -5.84 -3.28 5.50
C VAL A 54 -6.97 -2.59 4.74
N TYR A 55 -6.74 -2.25 3.48
CA TYR A 55 -7.76 -1.67 2.61
C TYR A 55 -7.52 -2.06 1.17
N LYS A 56 -8.61 -2.40 0.47
CA LYS A 56 -8.56 -2.66 -0.96
C LYS A 56 -9.91 -2.36 -1.59
N HIS A 57 -9.95 -1.32 -2.39
CA HIS A 57 -11.09 -0.97 -3.22
C HIS A 57 -10.56 -0.57 -4.59
N VAL A 58 -10.90 -1.32 -5.63
CA VAL A 58 -10.42 -1.06 -7.00
C VAL A 58 -11.56 -1.29 -7.98
N ASP A 59 -11.97 -0.23 -8.67
CA ASP A 59 -12.90 -0.25 -9.78
C ASP A 59 -12.29 0.54 -10.94
N LEU A 60 -11.65 -0.18 -11.87
CA LEU A 60 -10.96 0.44 -13.01
C LEU A 60 -11.94 1.03 -14.03
N ASP A 61 -13.21 0.66 -13.99
CA ASP A 61 -14.24 1.15 -14.92
C ASP A 61 -14.92 2.42 -14.40
N ALA A 62 -14.93 2.65 -13.08
CA ALA A 62 -15.42 3.89 -12.46
C ALA A 62 -14.57 5.12 -12.83
N ASP A 63 -15.18 6.31 -12.80
CA ASP A 63 -14.45 7.57 -12.97
C ASP A 63 -13.60 7.90 -11.73
N SER A 64 -14.16 7.66 -10.55
CA SER A 64 -13.47 7.74 -9.26
C SER A 64 -14.12 6.81 -8.24
N ILE A 65 -13.38 6.49 -7.18
CA ILE A 65 -13.91 5.85 -5.97
C ILE A 65 -13.91 6.83 -4.81
N ASP A 66 -14.82 6.63 -3.87
CA ASP A 66 -14.79 7.32 -2.58
C ASP A 66 -13.87 6.55 -1.63
N ILE A 67 -12.87 7.25 -1.09
CA ILE A 67 -11.86 6.69 -0.19
C ILE A 67 -12.04 7.38 1.16
N PRO A 68 -12.40 6.65 2.23
CA PRO A 68 -12.57 7.25 3.56
C PRO A 68 -11.32 7.98 4.02
N ASP A 69 -11.47 9.18 4.60
CA ASP A 69 -10.36 9.97 5.17
C ASP A 69 -9.58 9.18 6.22
N LEU A 70 -10.30 8.35 6.99
CA LEU A 70 -9.75 7.48 8.03
C LEU A 70 -10.10 6.02 7.73
N ILE A 71 -9.08 5.18 7.60
CA ILE A 71 -9.19 3.78 7.23
C ILE A 71 -8.77 2.92 8.43
N PRO A 72 -9.71 2.36 9.20
CA PRO A 72 -9.40 1.57 10.39
C PRO A 72 -8.84 0.19 9.99
N PHE A 73 -7.95 -0.34 10.83
CA PHE A 73 -7.44 -1.69 10.69
C PHE A 73 -7.28 -2.40 12.04
N SER A 74 -7.25 -3.73 11.98
CA SER A 74 -7.02 -4.61 13.12
C SER A 74 -6.24 -5.84 12.64
N ILE A 75 -5.03 -6.05 13.18
CA ILE A 75 -4.09 -7.07 12.71
C ILE A 75 -3.64 -7.93 13.89
N ALA A 76 -3.75 -9.25 13.77
CA ALA A 76 -3.16 -10.17 14.74
C ALA A 76 -1.63 -10.16 14.62
N ARG A 77 -0.93 -9.93 15.74
CA ARG A 77 0.52 -9.78 15.77
C ARG A 77 1.14 -10.29 17.06
N GLU A 78 2.21 -11.07 16.95
CA GLU A 78 3.01 -11.45 18.13
C GLU A 78 3.58 -10.21 18.83
N PRO A 79 3.63 -10.19 20.18
CA PRO A 79 4.33 -9.15 20.92
C PRO A 79 5.78 -9.01 20.44
N GLY A 80 6.26 -7.77 20.35
CA GLY A 80 7.62 -7.49 19.89
C GLY A 80 7.83 -6.05 19.47
N ILE A 81 9.04 -5.77 18.98
CA ILE A 81 9.46 -4.44 18.56
C ILE A 81 9.57 -4.43 17.04
N TYR A 82 8.84 -3.53 16.38
CA TYR A 82 8.67 -3.53 14.92
C TYR A 82 8.82 -2.13 14.34
N TYR A 83 9.54 -2.01 13.23
CA TYR A 83 9.29 -0.90 12.32
C TYR A 83 8.04 -1.18 11.50
N LEU A 84 7.29 -0.11 11.24
CA LEU A 84 6.08 -0.17 10.43
C LEU A 84 6.33 0.51 9.09
N GLN A 85 5.90 -0.14 8.03
CA GLN A 85 5.87 0.44 6.70
C GLN A 85 4.47 0.34 6.15
N LEU A 86 3.94 1.41 5.57
CA LEU A 86 2.72 1.36 4.75
C LEU A 86 3.10 1.34 3.29
N ARG A 87 2.47 0.43 2.55
CA ARG A 87 2.63 0.29 1.11
C ARG A 87 1.30 0.63 0.48
N ALA A 88 1.30 1.62 -0.38
CA ALA A 88 0.10 2.09 -1.04
C ALA A 88 0.21 1.90 -2.55
N MET A 89 -0.86 1.40 -3.16
CA MET A 89 -1.01 1.37 -4.61
C MET A 89 -2.26 2.15 -5.01
N LEU A 90 -2.06 3.26 -5.70
CA LEU A 90 -3.13 4.12 -6.21
C LEU A 90 -3.34 3.87 -7.69
N TYR A 91 -4.55 3.50 -8.07
CA TYR A 91 -4.94 3.20 -9.44
C TYR A 91 -5.55 4.45 -10.05
N ARG A 92 -4.95 4.98 -11.11
CA ARG A 92 -5.32 6.26 -11.72
C ARG A 92 -5.59 6.08 -13.21
N PHE A 93 -6.43 6.95 -13.76
CA PHE A 93 -6.62 7.05 -15.20
C PHE A 93 -6.16 8.42 -15.68
N HIS A 94 -5.23 8.43 -16.63
CA HIS A 94 -4.64 9.65 -17.15
C HIS A 94 -4.29 9.47 -18.62
N ASN A 95 -4.61 10.46 -19.46
CA ASN A 95 -4.33 10.44 -20.91
C ASN A 95 -4.71 9.13 -21.63
N GLY A 96 -5.88 8.57 -21.29
CA GLY A 96 -6.39 7.35 -21.92
C GLY A 96 -5.76 6.04 -21.43
N LYS A 97 -4.96 6.07 -20.35
CA LYS A 97 -4.24 4.91 -19.81
C LYS A 97 -4.50 4.73 -18.32
N HIS A 98 -4.48 3.47 -17.88
CA HIS A 98 -4.45 3.12 -16.47
C HIS A 98 -3.03 3.09 -15.95
N PHE A 99 -2.82 3.68 -14.78
CA PHE A 99 -1.58 3.69 -14.03
C PHE A 99 -1.82 3.07 -12.66
N ALA A 100 -0.82 2.35 -12.15
CA ALA A 100 -0.73 1.99 -10.75
C ALA A 100 0.51 2.69 -10.19
N GLN A 101 0.31 3.68 -9.34
CA GLN A 101 1.36 4.39 -8.64
C GLN A 101 1.59 3.69 -7.30
N ALA A 102 2.81 3.22 -7.07
CA ALA A 102 3.18 2.53 -5.84
C ALA A 102 4.04 3.46 -4.98
N GLU A 103 3.60 3.70 -3.75
CA GLU A 103 4.29 4.52 -2.78
C GLU A 103 4.56 3.71 -1.51
N GLN A 104 5.68 4.01 -0.84
CA GLN A 104 6.10 3.38 0.40
C GLN A 104 6.33 4.45 1.46
N PHE A 105 5.73 4.27 2.63
CA PHE A 105 5.84 5.18 3.76
C PHE A 105 6.46 4.43 4.91
N PHE A 106 7.72 4.73 5.23
CA PHE A 106 8.41 4.14 6.37
C PHE A 106 8.12 5.00 7.60
N PHE A 107 7.39 4.43 8.56
CA PHE A 107 6.97 5.16 9.73
C PHE A 107 8.03 5.07 10.82
N THR A 108 8.33 6.26 11.37
CA THR A 108 9.13 6.53 12.57
C THR A 108 10.63 6.23 12.48
N GLN A 109 11.44 7.07 13.11
CA GLN A 109 12.87 6.83 13.29
C GLN A 109 13.17 5.74 14.34
N ARG A 110 12.16 5.37 15.14
CA ARG A 110 12.23 4.36 16.20
C ARG A 110 11.16 3.31 15.99
N PRO A 111 11.45 2.03 16.24
CA PRO A 111 10.45 0.98 16.11
C PRO A 111 9.40 1.08 17.22
N LEU A 112 8.21 0.56 16.94
CA LEU A 112 7.08 0.49 17.86
C LEU A 112 7.10 -0.82 18.63
N GLU A 113 6.88 -0.77 19.94
CA GLU A 113 6.65 -1.96 20.75
C GLU A 113 5.16 -2.32 20.72
N ILE A 114 4.83 -3.49 20.16
CA ILE A 114 3.49 -4.07 20.20
C ILE A 114 3.37 -4.87 21.50
N SER A 115 2.64 -4.28 22.45
CA SER A 115 2.31 -4.87 23.76
C SER A 115 0.80 -4.78 24.03
N PRO A 116 0.27 -5.51 25.04
CA PRO A 116 -1.15 -5.46 25.38
C PRO A 116 -1.66 -4.07 25.77
N GLU A 117 -0.76 -3.18 26.20
CA GLU A 117 -1.06 -1.81 26.62
C GLU A 117 -0.91 -0.78 25.49
N LEU A 118 -0.52 -1.22 24.28
CA LEU A 118 -0.30 -0.32 23.16
C LEU A 118 -1.63 0.36 22.76
N PRO A 119 -1.71 1.71 22.78
CA PRO A 119 -2.89 2.41 22.29
C PRO A 119 -3.02 2.26 20.77
N SER A 120 -4.24 2.45 20.26
CA SER A 120 -4.49 2.53 18.82
C SER A 120 -3.61 3.61 18.18
N VAL A 121 -2.99 3.28 17.04
CA VAL A 121 -2.08 4.17 16.33
C VAL A 121 -2.69 4.72 15.05
N THR A 122 -2.37 5.96 14.71
CA THR A 122 -2.70 6.55 13.41
C THR A 122 -1.44 6.65 12.56
N LEU A 123 -1.49 6.09 11.35
CA LEU A 123 -0.41 6.10 10.36
C LEU A 123 -0.72 7.18 9.31
N PRO A 124 0.02 8.31 9.26
CA PRO A 124 -0.25 9.38 8.32
C PRO A 124 0.31 9.06 6.93
N MET A 125 -0.54 9.03 5.91
CA MET A 125 -0.16 8.82 4.51
C MET A 125 -0.33 10.12 3.73
N GLU A 126 0.73 10.93 3.70
CA GLU A 126 0.76 12.13 2.84
C GLU A 126 1.16 11.74 1.43
N TRP A 127 0.23 11.83 0.48
CA TRP A 127 0.52 11.47 -0.91
C TRP A 127 1.48 12.49 -1.54
N PRO A 128 2.54 12.05 -2.23
CA PRO A 128 3.51 12.97 -2.82
C PRO A 128 2.89 13.74 -4.00
N ASP A 129 3.12 15.05 -4.04
CA ASP A 129 2.74 15.91 -5.16
C ASP A 129 3.78 15.82 -6.29
N ILE A 130 3.77 14.68 -6.97
CA ILE A 130 4.64 14.40 -8.12
C ILE A 130 3.75 14.20 -9.35
N PRO A 131 3.97 14.94 -10.46
CA PRO A 131 3.28 14.71 -11.71
C PRO A 131 3.45 13.26 -12.20
N LEU A 132 2.39 12.67 -12.78
CA LEU A 132 2.43 11.27 -13.23
C LEU A 132 3.52 11.03 -14.27
N GLU A 133 3.79 12.03 -15.10
CA GLU A 133 4.84 12.07 -16.12
C GLU A 133 6.27 12.02 -15.55
N ASP A 134 6.46 12.47 -14.31
CA ASP A 134 7.76 12.51 -13.63
C ASP A 134 8.01 11.23 -12.79
N LEU A 135 6.98 10.39 -12.60
CA LEU A 135 7.12 9.13 -11.88
C LEU A 135 7.91 8.10 -12.71
N GLY A 136 8.87 7.44 -12.06
CA GLY A 136 9.58 6.31 -12.64
C GLY A 136 8.63 5.17 -13.01
N VAL A 137 8.76 4.63 -14.23
CA VAL A 137 7.96 3.50 -14.69
C VAL A 137 8.66 2.19 -14.30
N TYR A 138 8.15 1.51 -13.27
CA TYR A 138 8.65 0.20 -12.84
C TYR A 138 8.09 -0.98 -13.66
N GLY A 139 7.12 -0.73 -14.55
CA GLY A 139 6.57 -1.74 -15.46
C GLY A 139 5.40 -1.20 -16.28
N THR A 140 5.13 -1.83 -17.43
CA THR A 140 3.92 -1.55 -18.23
C THR A 140 3.09 -2.82 -18.32
N VAL A 141 1.92 -2.83 -17.70
CA VAL A 141 0.94 -3.92 -17.91
C VAL A 141 0.15 -3.60 -19.17
N LYS A 142 0.44 -4.32 -20.25
CA LYS A 142 -0.43 -4.30 -21.44
C LYS A 142 -1.57 -5.29 -21.20
N PRO A 143 -2.84 -4.85 -21.07
CA PRO A 143 -3.94 -5.80 -20.99
C PRO A 143 -3.94 -6.64 -22.27
N LYS A 144 -3.89 -7.97 -22.13
CA LYS A 144 -4.15 -8.87 -23.26
C LYS A 144 -5.58 -8.64 -23.69
N ARG A 145 -5.79 -7.89 -24.76
CA ARG A 145 -7.08 -7.83 -25.47
C ARG A 145 -7.51 -9.26 -25.74
N LYS A 146 -8.58 -9.74 -25.09
CA LYS A 146 -9.29 -10.92 -25.58
C LYS A 146 -9.90 -10.49 -26.92
N LEU A 147 -9.34 -10.98 -28.02
CA LEU A 147 -9.99 -10.88 -29.33
C LEU A 147 -11.39 -11.53 -29.19
N PRO A 148 -12.47 -10.85 -29.60
CA PRO A 148 -13.76 -11.52 -29.72
C PRO A 148 -13.64 -12.57 -30.83
N TRP A 149 -13.88 -13.83 -30.50
CA TRP A 149 -13.99 -14.93 -31.47
C TRP A 149 -15.47 -15.21 -31.79
N PRO A 150 -15.84 -15.63 -33.02
CA PRO A 150 -14.98 -15.97 -34.17
C PRO A 150 -15.10 -15.00 -35.36
N LEU A 151 -13.96 -14.59 -35.91
CA LEU A 151 -13.82 -14.16 -37.31
C LEU A 151 -12.89 -15.10 -38.12
N THR A 152 -12.79 -16.36 -37.70
CA THR A 152 -12.03 -17.43 -38.37
C THR A 152 -12.96 -18.29 -39.23
N TRP A 153 -13.59 -17.72 -40.25
CA TRP A 153 -14.37 -18.48 -41.26
C TRP A 153 -14.17 -18.03 -42.72
N PHE A 154 -13.18 -17.19 -43.02
CA PHE A 154 -12.81 -16.89 -44.40
C PHE A 154 -11.32 -17.12 -44.58
N LEU A 155 -10.96 -18.37 -44.91
CA LEU A 155 -9.82 -18.76 -45.74
C LEU A 155 -9.92 -20.29 -45.91
N ARG A 156 -10.72 -20.70 -46.89
CA ARG A 156 -10.60 -22.00 -47.58
C ARG A 156 -10.61 -21.73 -49.07
#